data_AF-A0A227J1T4-F1
#
_entry.id   AF-A0A227J1T4-F1
#
_cell.length_a   1.000
_cell.length_b   1.000
_cell.length_c   1.000
_cell.angle_alpha   90.00
_cell.angle_beta   90.00
_cell.angle_gamma   90.00
#
_symmetry.space_group_name_H-M   'P 1'
#
loop_
_entity.id
_entity.type
_entity.pdbx_description
1 polymer ?
#
loop_
_entity_poly.entity_id
_entity_poly.type
_entity_poly.pdbx_seq_one_letter_code
_entity_poly.pdbx_strand_id
1 'polypeptide(L)'
;RRTKSDYEHSALIWHQVDVTDETQVKNLSQAVNSIDWVINCVGMLHTPNKGPEKNLRMVEPDFFLQNIAVNTLPSMLLAKYFTPLLKCSGAPKFAVVSA
;
A
#
# COMPACT_ATOMS: atom_id res chain seq x y z
N ARG A 1 -2.82 -9.07 -8.70
CA ARG A 1 -3.71 -10.23 -8.42
C ARG A 1 -4.42 -9.96 -7.09
N ARG A 2 -5.71 -10.26 -6.98
CA ARG A 2 -6.52 -10.05 -5.75
C ARG A 2 -6.87 -11.38 -5.03
N THR A 3 -6.17 -12.45 -5.36
CA THR A 3 -6.38 -13.78 -4.76
C THR A 3 -5.41 -13.98 -3.60
N LYS A 4 -5.89 -14.62 -2.53
CA LYS A 4 -5.03 -15.07 -1.42
C LYS A 4 -3.92 -15.96 -1.98
N SER A 5 -2.70 -15.78 -1.48
CA SER A 5 -1.57 -16.65 -1.84
C SER A 5 -1.79 -18.04 -1.23
N ASP A 6 -1.43 -19.09 -1.97
CA ASP A 6 -1.46 -20.47 -1.47
C ASP A 6 -0.24 -20.83 -0.60
N TYR A 7 0.68 -19.87 -0.40
CA TYR A 7 1.85 -20.05 0.45
C TYR A 7 1.50 -19.87 1.94
N GLU A 8 1.85 -20.87 2.75
CA GLU A 8 1.61 -20.88 4.19
C GLU A 8 2.91 -21.06 4.96
N HIS A 9 3.02 -20.37 6.09
CA HIS A 9 4.13 -20.50 7.04
C HIS A 9 3.63 -20.09 8.44
N SER A 10 4.14 -20.71 9.51
CA SER A 10 3.68 -20.45 10.87
C SER A 10 3.88 -18.99 11.33
N ALA A 11 4.93 -18.36 10.82
CA ALA A 11 5.23 -16.94 11.07
C ALA A 11 4.62 -15.97 10.03
N LEU A 12 3.64 -16.43 9.22
CA LEU A 12 3.01 -15.64 8.18
C LEU A 12 1.51 -15.57 8.36
N ILE A 13 0.98 -14.36 8.41
CA ILE A 13 -0.46 -14.11 8.49
C ILE A 13 -0.84 -13.22 7.30
N TRP A 14 -1.73 -13.73 6.45
CA TRP A 14 -2.23 -13.00 5.28
C TRP A 14 -3.46 -12.18 5.66
N HIS A 15 -3.44 -10.90 5.32
CA HIS A 15 -4.59 -10.01 5.39
C HIS A 15 -4.96 -9.52 4.00
N GLN A 16 -6.24 -9.63 3.64
CA GLN A 16 -6.77 -9.01 2.43
C GLN A 16 -7.16 -7.56 2.74
N VAL A 17 -6.56 -6.62 2.03
CA VAL A 17 -6.76 -5.19 2.24
C VAL A 17 -6.67 -4.46 0.90
N ASP A 18 -7.63 -3.56 0.64
CA ASP A 18 -7.45 -2.50 -0.35
C ASP A 18 -6.79 -1.30 0.34
N VAL A 19 -5.51 -1.05 0.05
CA VAL A 19 -4.75 0.03 0.69
C VAL A 19 -5.13 1.42 0.18
N THR A 20 -6.00 1.51 -0.82
CA THR A 20 -6.61 2.77 -1.28
C THR A 20 -7.89 3.10 -0.50
N ASP A 21 -8.45 2.14 0.23
CA ASP A 21 -9.61 2.30 1.11
C ASP A 21 -9.16 2.58 2.55
N GLU A 22 -9.41 3.81 3.00
CA GLU A 22 -9.04 4.27 4.34
C GLU A 22 -9.63 3.40 5.47
N THR A 23 -10.87 2.94 5.31
CA THR A 23 -11.54 2.14 6.34
C THR A 23 -10.87 0.79 6.48
N GLN A 24 -10.49 0.17 5.36
CA GLN A 24 -9.79 -1.11 5.39
C GLN A 24 -8.38 -1.00 5.99
N VAL A 25 -7.63 0.07 5.69
CA VAL A 25 -6.32 0.33 6.31
C VAL A 25 -6.44 0.54 7.81
N LYS A 26 -7.44 1.30 8.27
CA LYS A 26 -7.74 1.49 9.69
C LYS A 26 -8.06 0.16 10.39
N ASN A 27 -8.93 -0.66 9.78
CA ASN A 27 -9.32 -1.94 10.36
C ASN A 27 -8.12 -2.88 10.47
N LEU A 28 -7.22 -2.87 9.46
CA LEU A 28 -5.98 -3.65 9.51
C LEU A 28 -5.07 -3.20 10.65
N SER A 29 -4.88 -1.90 10.85
CA SER A 29 -4.03 -1.42 11.95
C SER A 29 -4.60 -1.78 13.32
N GLN A 30 -5.92 -1.89 13.45
CA GLN A 30 -6.57 -2.33 14.70
C GLN A 30 -6.46 -3.84 14.95
N ALA A 31 -6.25 -4.64 13.90
CA ALA A 31 -6.08 -6.09 14.00
C ALA A 31 -4.63 -6.49 14.34
N VAL A 32 -3.67 -5.56 14.29
CA VAL A 32 -2.25 -5.79 14.58
C VAL A 32 -1.90 -5.25 15.96
N ASN A 33 -1.38 -6.11 16.83
CA ASN A 33 -1.06 -5.73 18.22
C ASN A 33 0.20 -4.84 18.32
N SER A 34 1.26 -5.21 17.60
CA SER A 34 2.53 -4.49 17.59
C SER A 34 3.18 -4.63 16.22
N ILE A 35 3.98 -3.63 15.83
CA ILE A 35 4.69 -3.66 14.56
C ILE A 35 5.97 -2.87 14.65
N ASP A 36 7.07 -3.46 14.17
CA ASP A 36 8.33 -2.75 14.03
C ASP A 36 8.44 -2.11 12.66
N TRP A 37 8.09 -2.86 11.60
CA TRP A 37 8.36 -2.45 10.23
C TRP A 37 7.10 -2.44 9.38
N VAL A 38 6.90 -1.36 8.65
CA VAL A 38 5.91 -1.26 7.57
C VAL A 38 6.65 -1.04 6.26
N ILE A 39 6.40 -1.91 5.28
CA ILE A 39 6.99 -1.83 3.94
C ILE A 39 5.87 -1.75 2.93
N ASN A 40 5.67 -0.58 2.32
CA ASN A 40 4.70 -0.40 1.24
C ASN A 40 5.32 -0.82 -0.10
N CYS A 41 4.89 -1.97 -0.60
CA CYS A 41 5.24 -2.47 -1.94
C CYS A 41 4.08 -2.35 -2.94
N VAL A 42 3.00 -1.64 -2.59
CA VAL A 42 1.86 -1.48 -3.49
C VAL A 42 2.19 -0.44 -4.54
N GLY A 43 1.95 -0.81 -5.80
CA GLY A 43 2.08 0.08 -6.93
C GLY A 43 1.47 -0.51 -8.20
N MET A 44 1.24 0.37 -9.16
CA MET A 44 0.74 0.07 -10.48
C MET A 44 1.55 0.87 -11.49
N LEU A 45 2.08 0.18 -12.51
CA LEU A 45 2.74 0.81 -13.66
C LEU A 45 1.83 0.83 -14.90
N HIS A 46 0.89 -0.09 -14.98
CA HIS A 46 -0.01 -0.21 -16.11
C HIS A 46 -1.31 -0.91 -15.72
N THR A 47 -2.33 -0.70 -16.53
CA THR A 47 -3.60 -1.46 -16.55
C THR A 47 -3.61 -2.34 -17.81
N PRO A 48 -4.65 -3.14 -18.06
CA PRO A 48 -4.78 -3.86 -19.34
C PRO A 48 -4.80 -2.93 -20.55
N ASN A 49 -5.24 -1.67 -20.39
CA ASN A 49 -5.48 -0.75 -21.50
C ASN A 49 -4.53 0.46 -21.54
N LYS A 50 -3.83 0.77 -20.44
CA LYS A 50 -2.94 1.95 -20.34
C LYS A 50 -1.59 1.54 -19.73
N GLY A 51 -0.51 2.02 -20.33
CA GLY A 51 0.85 1.90 -19.80
C GLY A 51 1.36 3.24 -19.27
N PRO A 52 2.62 3.30 -18.80
CA PRO A 52 3.22 4.53 -18.30
C PRO A 52 3.32 5.60 -19.40
N GLU A 53 3.11 6.84 -19.03
CA GLU A 53 3.20 7.99 -19.93
C GLU A 53 4.63 8.14 -20.46
N LYS A 54 4.79 8.20 -21.78
CA LYS A 54 6.10 8.37 -22.43
C LYS A 54 6.41 9.81 -22.81
N ASN A 55 5.39 10.67 -22.81
CA ASN A 55 5.49 12.09 -23.11
C ASN A 55 4.25 12.83 -22.58
N LEU A 56 4.35 14.17 -22.47
CA LEU A 56 3.32 15.01 -21.87
C LEU A 56 1.96 14.97 -22.59
N ARG A 57 1.95 14.72 -23.91
CA ARG A 57 0.70 14.64 -24.70
C ARG A 57 -0.14 13.41 -24.36
N MET A 58 0.45 12.41 -23.69
CA MET A 58 -0.24 11.19 -23.25
C MET A 58 -0.82 11.29 -21.84
N VAL A 59 -0.68 12.44 -21.17
CA VAL A 59 -1.24 12.64 -19.83
C VAL A 59 -2.76 12.71 -19.93
N GLU A 60 -3.41 11.72 -19.35
CA GLU A 60 -4.86 11.64 -19.24
C GLU A 60 -5.25 11.90 -17.77
N PRO A 61 -6.07 12.92 -17.47
CA PRO A 61 -6.38 13.30 -16.09
C PRO A 61 -6.85 12.14 -15.21
N ASP A 62 -7.74 11.29 -15.72
CA ASP A 62 -8.27 10.15 -14.96
C ASP A 62 -7.20 9.10 -14.64
N PHE A 63 -6.26 8.86 -15.58
CA PHE A 63 -5.19 7.90 -15.36
C PHE A 63 -4.14 8.45 -14.39
N PHE A 64 -3.85 9.75 -14.48
CA PHE A 64 -3.01 10.42 -13.50
C PHE A 64 -3.59 10.32 -12.08
N LEU A 65 -4.88 10.61 -11.91
CA LEU A 65 -5.55 10.47 -10.61
C LEU A 65 -5.55 9.02 -10.11
N GLN A 66 -5.73 8.04 -11.02
CA GLN A 66 -5.61 6.63 -10.68
C GLN A 66 -4.18 6.27 -10.22
N ASN A 67 -3.14 6.79 -10.87
CA ASN A 67 -1.75 6.60 -10.45
C ASN A 67 -1.49 7.20 -9.07
N ILE A 68 -1.99 8.40 -8.78
CA ILE A 68 -1.88 9.00 -7.43
C ILE A 68 -2.63 8.16 -6.39
N ALA A 69 -3.83 7.68 -6.72
CA ALA A 69 -4.63 6.85 -5.84
C ALA A 69 -3.96 5.50 -5.49
N VAL A 70 -3.20 4.90 -6.42
CA VAL A 70 -2.56 3.59 -6.21
C VAL A 70 -1.12 3.69 -5.73
N ASN A 71 -0.33 4.65 -6.23
CA ASN A 71 1.12 4.71 -5.98
C ASN A 71 1.49 5.69 -4.85
N THR A 72 0.62 6.65 -4.53
CA THR A 72 0.95 7.73 -3.58
C THR A 72 0.07 7.69 -2.34
N LEU A 73 -1.26 7.62 -2.52
CA LEU A 73 -2.22 7.64 -1.41
C LEU A 73 -1.99 6.52 -0.38
N PRO A 74 -1.68 5.26 -0.75
CA PRO A 74 -1.49 4.19 0.22
C PRO A 74 -0.38 4.46 1.22
N SER A 75 0.73 5.07 0.79
CA SER A 75 1.83 5.46 1.68
C SER A 75 1.35 6.40 2.79
N MET A 76 0.48 7.35 2.45
CA MET A 76 -0.08 8.30 3.41
C MET A 76 -1.08 7.64 4.37
N LEU A 77 -1.96 6.78 3.85
CA LEU A 77 -2.94 6.05 4.68
C LEU A 77 -2.24 5.08 5.64
N LEU A 78 -1.28 4.30 5.14
CA LEU A 78 -0.47 3.40 5.97
C LEU A 78 0.28 4.20 7.05
N ALA A 79 0.93 5.29 6.68
CA ALA A 79 1.61 6.14 7.67
C ALA A 79 0.63 6.68 8.73
N LYS A 80 -0.55 7.16 8.32
CA LYS A 80 -1.59 7.70 9.23
C LYS A 80 -1.98 6.69 10.32
N TYR A 81 -2.21 5.43 9.95
CA TYR A 81 -2.75 4.43 10.88
C TYR A 81 -1.69 3.58 11.58
N PHE A 82 -0.51 3.38 10.98
CA PHE A 82 0.55 2.57 11.58
C PHE A 82 1.58 3.38 12.36
N THR A 83 1.70 4.70 12.16
CA THR A 83 2.61 5.54 12.96
C THR A 83 2.38 5.41 14.47
N PRO A 84 1.14 5.37 15.00
CA PRO A 84 0.92 5.15 16.44
C PRO A 84 1.52 3.84 16.95
N LEU A 85 1.41 2.75 16.19
CA LEU A 85 1.99 1.44 16.55
C LEU A 85 3.52 1.46 16.45
N LEU A 86 4.06 2.06 15.38
CA LEU A 86 5.50 2.22 15.18
C LEU A 86 6.15 3.04 16.30
N LYS A 87 5.47 4.04 16.86
CA LYS A 87 5.98 4.82 18.00
C LYS A 87 6.18 3.98 19.27
N CYS A 88 5.50 2.84 19.38
CA CYS A 88 5.66 1.91 20.50
C CYS A 88 6.75 0.85 20.24
N SER A 89 7.29 0.77 19.03
CA SER A 89 8.35 -0.18 18.67
C SER A 89 9.73 0.28 19.15
N GLY A 90 10.58 -0.67 19.51
CA GLY A 90 12.00 -0.42 19.80
C GLY A 90 12.88 -0.22 18.55
N ALA A 91 12.38 -0.54 17.36
CA ALA A 91 13.12 -0.46 16.10
C ALA A 91 12.21 -0.06 14.90
N PRO A 92 11.51 1.09 14.96
CA PRO A 92 10.52 1.44 13.95
C PRO A 92 11.15 1.70 12.58
N LYS A 93 10.55 1.13 11.53
CA LYS A 93 10.88 1.41 10.13
C LYS A 93 9.61 1.58 9.31
N PHE A 94 9.60 2.62 8.47
CA PHE A 94 8.60 2.80 7.43
C PHE A 94 9.33 2.98 6.10
N ALA A 95 9.13 2.04 5.18
CA ALA A 95 9.78 2.03 3.88
C ALA A 95 8.73 1.95 2.76
N VAL A 96 9.00 2.60 1.65
CA VAL A 96 8.12 2.62 0.47
C VAL A 96 8.97 2.32 -0.75
N VAL A 97 8.49 1.41 -1.61
CA VAL A 97 9.06 1.21 -2.94
C VAL A 97 8.53 2.34 -3.84
N SER A 98 9.41 3.22 -4.30
CA SER A 98 9.07 4.30 -5.23
C SER A 98 9.13 3.82 -6.69
N ALA A 99 8.31 4.44 -7.54
CA ALA A 99 8.37 4.35 -8.99
C ALA A 99 9.02 5.61 -9.59
#